data_AF-A0AAN6GKQ4-F1
#
_entry.id   AF-A0AAN6GKQ4-F1
#
_cell.length_a   1.000
_cell.length_b   1.000
_cell.length_c   1.000
_cell.angle_alpha   90.00
_cell.angle_beta   90.00
_cell.angle_gamma   90.00
#
_symmetry.space_group_name_H-M   'P 1'
#
loop_
_entity.id
_entity.type
_entity.pdbx_description
1 polymer ?
#
loop_
_entity_poly.entity_id
_entity_poly.type
_entity_poly.pdbx_seq_one_letter_code
_entity_poly.pdbx_strand_id
1 'polypeptide(L)'
;MTASPSGSDFDSIIAILGHGEDSQALSHLLQVFGTSTLSEAGLERIQYSDILYLNLYKIGISFQLEADSRFSQVVTAVDIYNHHPKILADEARATKKPRTTYKPFPALPLPIVLTPKAGVQTQTTLSLNTETNGTDFFKAWGEPDRKGGGTGPIGRGPAAWMEWSLALPPDPSAGRHAPTPVQIMVELGGEGARGPRVWESDSAGASPWKVITFSLPPSQTN
;
A
#
# COMPACT_ATOMS: atom_id res chain seq x y z
N MET A 1 11.48 6.23 31.90
CA MET A 1 11.91 7.01 30.71
C MET A 1 12.13 6.02 29.59
N THR A 2 11.09 5.70 28.83
CA THR A 2 11.16 4.85 27.64
C THR A 2 11.39 5.76 26.45
N ALA A 3 12.52 5.59 25.76
CA ALA A 3 12.78 6.31 24.51
C ALA A 3 11.67 5.99 23.51
N SER A 4 10.99 7.01 23.00
CA SER A 4 10.11 6.87 21.83
C SER A 4 10.99 6.45 20.65
N PRO A 5 10.68 5.35 19.94
CA PRO A 5 11.39 5.03 18.72
C PRO A 5 11.12 6.14 17.70
N SER A 6 12.18 6.84 17.32
CA SER A 6 12.16 8.02 16.43
C SER A 6 12.04 7.63 14.95
N GLY A 7 11.15 6.68 14.62
CA GLY A 7 10.86 6.27 13.25
C GLY A 7 9.66 7.03 12.70
N SER A 8 9.64 7.29 11.39
CA SER A 8 8.43 7.84 10.75
C SER A 8 7.31 6.80 10.74
N ASP A 9 6.05 7.24 10.56
CA ASP A 9 4.91 6.31 10.40
C ASP A 9 5.17 5.32 9.24
N PHE A 10 5.83 5.79 8.18
CA PHE A 10 6.24 4.96 7.04
C PHE A 10 7.25 3.87 7.45
N ASP A 11 8.26 4.21 8.26
CA ASP A 11 9.23 3.22 8.74
C ASP A 11 8.54 2.14 9.58
N SER A 12 7.54 2.51 10.38
CA SER A 12 6.77 1.56 11.19
C SER A 12 5.96 0.60 10.31
N ILE A 13 5.37 1.09 9.21
CA ILE A 13 4.62 0.28 8.24
C ILE A 13 5.54 -0.69 7.50
N ILE A 14 6.74 -0.25 7.15
CA ILE A 14 7.69 -1.09 6.41
C ILE A 14 8.37 -2.11 7.32
N ALA A 15 8.62 -1.75 8.57
CA ALA A 15 9.31 -2.62 9.54
C ALA A 15 8.54 -3.90 9.88
N ILE A 16 7.24 -4.01 9.55
CA ILE A 16 6.49 -5.24 9.77
C ILE A 16 6.68 -6.28 8.65
N LEU A 17 7.18 -5.90 7.48
CA LEU A 17 7.43 -6.85 6.39
C LEU A 17 8.45 -7.90 6.82
N GLY A 18 8.12 -9.19 6.63
CA GLY A 18 8.94 -10.33 7.03
C GLY A 18 8.80 -10.73 8.51
N HIS A 19 7.95 -10.06 9.28
CA HIS A 19 7.65 -10.43 10.67
C HIS A 19 6.33 -11.21 10.77
N GLY A 20 6.21 -12.08 11.77
CA GLY A 20 4.97 -12.81 12.08
C GLY A 20 3.90 -11.93 12.75
N GLU A 21 2.68 -12.44 12.83
CA GLU A 21 1.53 -11.77 13.47
C GLU A 21 1.80 -11.42 14.95
N ASP A 22 2.48 -12.29 15.70
CA ASP A 22 2.78 -12.08 17.12
C ASP A 22 4.03 -11.19 17.35
N SER A 23 4.53 -10.52 16.32
CA SER A 23 5.73 -9.69 16.42
C SER A 23 5.49 -8.39 17.20
N GLN A 24 6.55 -7.94 17.89
CA GLN A 24 6.56 -6.62 18.50
C GLN A 24 6.42 -5.49 17.46
N ALA A 25 6.86 -5.72 16.24
CA ALA A 25 6.73 -4.76 15.14
C ALA A 25 5.25 -4.49 14.82
N LEU A 26 4.43 -5.54 14.67
CA LEU A 26 3.00 -5.37 14.42
C LEU A 26 2.29 -4.71 15.61
N SER A 27 2.63 -5.14 16.83
CA SER A 27 2.08 -4.54 18.05
C SER A 27 2.42 -3.04 18.17
N HIS A 28 3.66 -2.66 17.82
CA HIS A 28 4.10 -1.27 17.80
C HIS A 28 3.35 -0.45 16.74
N LEU A 29 3.17 -1.00 15.53
CA LEU A 29 2.40 -0.33 14.47
C LEU A 29 0.96 -0.02 14.91
N LEU A 30 0.30 -0.95 15.59
CA LEU A 30 -1.04 -0.74 16.12
C LEU A 30 -1.08 0.40 17.13
N GLN A 31 -0.07 0.49 18.00
CA GLN A 31 0.05 1.56 18.99
C GLN A 31 0.26 2.93 18.33
N VAL A 32 1.07 3.01 17.27
CA VAL A 32 1.25 4.23 16.47
C VAL A 32 -0.09 4.75 15.96
N PHE A 33 -1.02 3.86 15.57
CA PHE A 33 -2.36 4.24 15.12
C PHE A 33 -3.42 4.27 16.22
N GLY A 34 -3.01 4.33 17.49
CA GLY A 34 -3.90 4.54 18.63
C GLY A 34 -4.73 3.32 19.01
N THR A 35 -4.27 2.11 18.67
CA THR A 35 -4.93 0.86 19.03
C THR A 35 -3.98 -0.01 19.85
N SER A 36 -4.41 -0.48 21.02
CA SER A 36 -3.52 -1.26 21.89
C SER A 36 -3.51 -2.74 21.53
N THR A 37 -4.59 -3.23 20.91
CA THR A 37 -4.72 -4.62 20.46
C THR A 37 -5.40 -4.73 19.09
N LEU A 38 -5.13 -5.84 18.40
CA LEU A 38 -5.82 -6.21 17.16
C LEU A 38 -7.36 -6.29 17.36
N SER A 39 -7.82 -6.72 18.53
CA SER A 39 -9.25 -6.81 18.85
C SER A 39 -9.91 -5.42 18.91
N GLU A 40 -9.26 -4.45 19.56
CA GLU A 40 -9.73 -3.06 19.64
C GLU A 40 -9.80 -2.41 18.26
N ALA A 41 -8.78 -2.66 17.45
CA ALA A 41 -8.70 -2.19 16.07
C ALA A 41 -9.77 -2.81 15.16
N GLY A 42 -10.50 -3.82 15.64
CA GLY A 42 -11.56 -4.50 14.91
C GLY A 42 -11.01 -5.44 13.84
N LEU A 43 -9.94 -6.16 14.16
CA LEU A 43 -9.33 -7.14 13.26
C LEU A 43 -10.34 -8.18 12.79
N GLU A 44 -10.42 -8.32 11.47
CA GLU A 44 -11.05 -9.46 10.80
C GLU A 44 -9.96 -10.33 10.15
N ARG A 45 -10.08 -11.65 10.32
CA ARG A 45 -9.17 -12.63 9.72
C ARG A 45 -9.86 -13.36 8.58
N ILE A 46 -9.22 -13.40 7.43
CA ILE A 46 -9.70 -14.14 6.26
C ILE A 46 -8.60 -15.09 5.79
N GLN A 47 -8.81 -16.39 5.96
CA GLN A 47 -7.86 -17.43 5.59
C GLN A 47 -8.22 -18.04 4.22
N TYR A 48 -7.25 -18.07 3.31
CA TYR A 48 -7.25 -18.86 2.07
C TYR A 48 -6.29 -20.05 2.20
N SER A 49 -6.13 -20.86 1.16
CA SER A 49 -5.26 -22.06 1.22
C SER A 49 -3.81 -21.77 1.63
N ASP A 50 -3.30 -20.63 1.21
CA ASP A 50 -1.89 -20.25 1.20
C ASP A 50 -1.63 -18.87 1.81
N ILE A 51 -2.69 -18.07 1.98
CA ILE A 51 -2.61 -16.68 2.40
C ILE A 51 -3.59 -16.41 3.54
N LEU A 52 -3.13 -15.72 4.59
CA LEU A 52 -3.95 -15.15 5.65
C LEU A 52 -4.01 -13.62 5.46
N TYR A 53 -5.22 -13.06 5.44
CA TYR A 53 -5.41 -11.62 5.50
C TYR A 53 -5.83 -11.18 6.89
N LEU A 54 -5.15 -10.15 7.38
CA LEU A 54 -5.50 -9.43 8.61
C LEU A 54 -6.04 -8.05 8.21
N ASN A 55 -7.34 -7.85 8.34
CA ASN A 55 -8.03 -6.66 7.86
C ASN A 55 -8.41 -5.75 9.03
N LEU A 56 -7.93 -4.50 9.01
CA LEU A 56 -8.22 -3.49 10.03
C LEU A 56 -9.05 -2.37 9.41
N TYR A 57 -10.31 -2.69 9.10
CA TYR A 57 -11.23 -1.81 8.39
C TYR A 57 -11.35 -0.41 9.00
N LYS A 58 -11.32 -0.31 10.33
CA LYS A 58 -11.51 0.97 11.02
C LYS A 58 -10.37 1.95 10.82
N ILE A 59 -9.17 1.48 10.49
CA ILE A 59 -7.98 2.30 10.31
C ILE A 59 -7.39 2.21 8.89
N GLY A 60 -8.10 1.58 7.95
CA GLY A 60 -7.73 1.65 6.53
C GLY A 60 -6.41 0.97 6.19
N ILE A 61 -6.10 -0.15 6.85
CA ILE A 61 -4.90 -0.95 6.58
C ILE A 61 -5.23 -2.45 6.58
N SER A 62 -4.56 -3.23 5.74
CA SER A 62 -4.56 -4.70 5.81
C SER A 62 -3.16 -5.28 5.66
N PHE A 63 -3.00 -6.51 6.14
CA PHE A 63 -1.75 -7.26 6.02
C PHE A 63 -2.03 -8.59 5.34
N GLN A 64 -1.16 -8.96 4.40
CA GLN A 64 -1.11 -10.27 3.79
C GLN A 64 0.00 -11.08 4.46
N LEU A 65 -0.33 -12.28 4.93
CA LEU A 65 0.61 -13.20 5.53
C LEU A 65 0.69 -14.49 4.74
N GLU A 66 1.91 -14.94 4.48
CA GLU A 66 2.21 -16.19 3.76
C GLU A 66 3.19 -17.04 4.55
N ALA A 67 3.27 -18.33 4.22
CA ALA A 67 4.24 -19.24 4.83
C ALA A 67 5.69 -18.81 4.56
N ASP A 68 6.54 -18.87 5.58
CA ASP A 68 7.97 -18.62 5.49
C ASP A 68 8.73 -19.85 6.02
N SER A 69 9.99 -20.01 5.65
CA SER A 69 10.79 -21.14 6.14
C SER A 69 11.20 -21.01 7.61
N ARG A 70 11.16 -19.80 8.17
CA ARG A 70 11.62 -19.47 9.54
C ARG A 70 10.47 -19.31 10.52
N PHE A 71 9.27 -19.02 10.03
CA PHE A 71 8.07 -18.74 10.84
C PHE A 71 6.87 -19.47 10.24
N SER A 72 5.81 -19.70 11.03
CA SER A 72 4.59 -20.31 10.49
C SER A 72 4.00 -19.48 9.35
N GLN A 73 3.93 -18.16 9.54
CA GLN A 73 3.58 -17.17 8.52
C GLN A 73 4.27 -15.83 8.82
N VAL A 74 4.57 -15.05 7.79
CA VAL A 74 5.11 -13.68 7.91
C VAL A 74 4.31 -12.72 7.04
N VAL A 75 4.29 -11.44 7.42
CA VAL A 75 3.71 -10.38 6.60
C VAL A 75 4.53 -10.22 5.32
N THR A 76 3.92 -10.49 4.17
CA THR A 76 4.53 -10.33 2.84
C THR A 76 4.06 -9.06 2.14
N ALA A 77 2.88 -8.55 2.49
CA ALA A 77 2.37 -7.29 1.96
C ALA A 77 1.55 -6.50 2.98
N VAL A 78 1.53 -5.18 2.79
CA VAL A 78 0.75 -4.22 3.57
C VAL A 78 -0.01 -3.32 2.61
N ASP A 79 -1.33 -3.28 2.74
CA ASP A 79 -2.19 -2.39 1.96
C ASP A 79 -2.66 -1.21 2.80
N ILE A 80 -2.56 -0.02 2.24
CA ILE A 80 -3.12 1.22 2.80
C ILE A 80 -4.28 1.67 1.90
N TYR A 81 -5.38 2.10 2.49
CA TYR A 81 -6.60 2.44 1.76
C TYR A 81 -6.91 3.95 1.80
N ASN A 82 -7.08 4.55 0.61
CA ASN A 82 -7.58 5.90 0.39
C ASN A 82 -9.10 5.87 0.13
N HIS A 83 -9.87 5.40 1.10
CA HIS A 83 -11.34 5.36 0.99
C HIS A 83 -12.01 6.70 1.31
N HIS A 84 -11.46 7.77 0.75
CA HIS A 84 -12.04 9.10 0.87
C HIS A 84 -13.43 9.13 0.20
N PRO A 85 -14.45 9.80 0.79
CA PRO A 85 -15.82 9.78 0.28
C PRO A 85 -15.97 10.16 -1.20
N LYS A 86 -15.12 11.06 -1.72
CA LYS A 86 -15.11 11.44 -3.14
C LYS A 86 -14.82 10.24 -4.06
N ILE A 87 -13.84 9.42 -3.71
CA ILE A 87 -13.42 8.24 -4.49
C ILE A 87 -14.54 7.20 -4.49
N LEU A 88 -15.15 6.98 -3.32
CA LEU A 88 -16.25 6.03 -3.16
C LEU A 88 -17.54 6.47 -3.86
N ALA A 89 -17.82 7.77 -3.88
CA ALA A 89 -18.99 8.32 -4.57
C ALA A 89 -18.93 8.06 -6.08
N ASP A 90 -17.75 8.20 -6.68
CA ASP A 90 -17.53 7.91 -8.10
C ASP A 90 -17.66 6.40 -8.39
N GLU A 91 -17.17 5.55 -7.49
CA GLU A 91 -17.33 4.08 -7.61
C GLU A 91 -18.78 3.62 -7.43
N ALA A 92 -19.54 4.23 -6.52
CA ALA A 92 -20.95 3.91 -6.29
C ALA A 92 -21.83 4.32 -7.47
N ARG A 93 -21.46 5.38 -8.21
CA ARG A 93 -22.10 5.71 -9.49
C ARG A 93 -21.83 4.64 -10.55
N ALA A 94 -20.62 4.07 -10.56
CA ALA A 94 -20.23 3.02 -11.49
C ALA A 94 -20.82 1.64 -11.15
N THR A 95 -21.05 1.33 -9.86
CA THR A 95 -21.43 -0.02 -9.40
C THR A 95 -22.64 0.00 -8.46
N LYS A 96 -23.65 -0.86 -8.73
CA LYS A 96 -24.88 -0.99 -7.91
C LYS A 96 -24.69 -1.61 -6.51
N LYS A 97 -23.46 -1.78 -6.02
CA LYS A 97 -23.18 -2.33 -4.68
C LYS A 97 -22.18 -1.42 -3.96
N PRO A 98 -22.55 -0.79 -2.83
CA PRO A 98 -21.56 -0.13 -2.00
C PRO A 98 -20.73 -1.24 -1.35
N ARG A 99 -19.45 -1.33 -1.71
CA ARG A 99 -18.57 -2.39 -1.19
C ARG A 99 -17.20 -1.84 -0.88
N THR A 100 -17.10 -0.99 0.13
CA THR A 100 -15.88 -1.00 0.93
C THR A 100 -16.20 -0.76 2.40
N THR A 101 -15.63 -1.61 3.27
CA THR A 101 -15.76 -1.51 4.73
C THR A 101 -14.62 -0.66 5.33
N TYR A 102 -13.52 -0.46 4.59
CA TYR A 102 -12.36 0.29 5.10
C TYR A 102 -12.64 1.79 5.17
N LYS A 103 -12.23 2.40 6.28
CA LYS A 103 -12.09 3.84 6.43
C LYS A 103 -10.79 4.34 5.77
N PRO A 104 -10.65 5.65 5.50
CA PRO A 104 -9.37 6.23 5.12
C PRO A 104 -8.29 5.96 6.16
N PHE A 105 -7.06 5.72 5.69
CA PHE A 105 -5.90 5.59 6.57
C PHE A 105 -5.64 6.90 7.35
N PRO A 106 -5.52 6.84 8.70
CA PRO A 106 -5.53 8.04 9.54
C PRO A 106 -4.20 8.81 9.53
N ALA A 107 -3.09 8.20 9.12
CA ALA A 107 -1.76 8.82 9.13
C ALA A 107 -1.37 9.45 7.77
N LEU A 108 -2.35 9.97 7.04
CA LEU A 108 -2.10 10.81 5.87
C LEU A 108 -1.97 12.29 6.30
N PRO A 109 -1.03 13.08 5.72
CA PRO A 109 -0.11 12.71 4.65
C PRO A 109 1.07 11.84 5.13
N LEU A 110 1.38 10.80 4.37
CA LEU A 110 2.44 9.83 4.67
C LEU A 110 3.67 10.10 3.77
N PRO A 111 4.82 10.51 4.32
CA PRO A 111 6.04 10.66 3.55
C PRO A 111 6.63 9.29 3.19
N ILE A 112 6.59 8.92 1.91
CA ILE A 112 7.21 7.70 1.37
C ILE A 112 8.60 8.06 0.89
N VAL A 113 9.62 7.44 1.48
CA VAL A 113 11.04 7.69 1.14
C VAL A 113 11.64 6.45 0.48
N LEU A 114 12.12 6.60 -0.75
CA LEU A 114 12.66 5.52 -1.57
C LEU A 114 13.96 5.94 -2.26
N THR A 115 14.73 4.94 -2.64
CA THR A 115 15.93 5.09 -3.46
C THR A 115 15.51 5.16 -4.94
N PRO A 116 15.95 6.18 -5.68
CA PRO A 116 15.72 6.31 -7.12
C PRO A 116 16.23 5.08 -7.88
N LYS A 117 15.52 4.69 -8.93
CA LYS A 117 16.04 3.72 -9.90
C LYS A 117 17.25 4.33 -10.60
N ALA A 118 18.32 3.55 -10.76
CA ALA A 118 19.56 4.04 -11.38
C ALA A 118 19.27 4.64 -12.77
N GLY A 119 19.73 5.88 -12.99
CA GLY A 119 19.54 6.59 -14.26
C GLY A 119 18.21 7.35 -14.40
N VAL A 120 17.35 7.36 -13.38
CA VAL A 120 16.08 8.12 -13.41
C VAL A 120 16.17 9.32 -12.45
N GLN A 121 16.05 10.55 -12.97
CA GLN A 121 15.90 11.76 -12.14
C GLN A 121 14.50 11.76 -11.53
N THR A 122 14.36 11.10 -10.38
CA THR A 122 13.11 10.90 -9.66
C THR A 122 13.17 11.57 -8.30
N GLN A 123 11.99 11.86 -7.73
CA GLN A 123 11.92 12.36 -6.37
C GLN A 123 12.20 11.20 -5.41
N THR A 124 13.09 11.41 -4.44
CA THR A 124 13.37 10.43 -3.38
C THR A 124 12.24 10.33 -2.38
N THR A 125 11.34 11.31 -2.35
CA THR A 125 10.24 11.40 -1.39
C THR A 125 8.94 11.77 -2.09
N LEU A 126 7.89 11.00 -1.84
CA LEU A 126 6.51 11.31 -2.22
C LEU A 126 5.68 11.54 -0.95
N SER A 127 5.02 12.69 -0.83
CA SER A 127 4.06 12.93 0.25
C SER A 127 2.70 12.38 -0.16
N LEU A 128 2.44 11.12 0.19
CA LEU A 128 1.18 10.44 -0.11
C LEU A 128 0.06 11.08 0.71
N ASN A 129 -0.95 11.63 0.03
CA ASN A 129 -2.14 12.20 0.65
C ASN A 129 -3.39 11.76 -0.11
N THR A 130 -4.57 12.15 0.35
CA THR A 130 -5.85 11.70 -0.25
C THR A 130 -6.06 12.15 -1.70
N GLU A 131 -5.33 13.19 -2.15
CA GLU A 131 -5.43 13.80 -3.48
C GLU A 131 -4.30 13.38 -4.42
N THR A 132 -3.31 12.62 -3.95
CA THR A 132 -2.27 12.03 -4.79
C THR A 132 -2.92 11.22 -5.91
N ASN A 133 -2.40 11.31 -7.13
CA ASN A 133 -2.97 10.67 -8.31
C ASN A 133 -1.91 9.94 -9.14
N GLY A 134 -2.34 9.25 -10.21
CA GLY A 134 -1.45 8.50 -11.10
C GLY A 134 -0.27 9.32 -11.65
N THR A 135 -0.49 10.59 -11.99
CA THR A 135 0.57 11.50 -12.48
C THR A 135 1.60 11.79 -11.40
N ASP A 136 1.19 11.93 -10.15
CA ASP A 136 2.11 12.19 -9.03
C ASP A 136 3.03 10.99 -8.79
N PHE A 137 2.51 9.76 -8.83
CA PHE A 137 3.34 8.55 -8.73
C PHE A 137 4.33 8.44 -9.89
N PHE A 138 3.88 8.70 -11.12
CA PHE A 138 4.75 8.69 -12.30
C PHE A 138 5.86 9.75 -12.20
N LYS A 139 5.54 10.98 -11.77
CA LYS A 139 6.55 12.03 -11.55
C LYS A 139 7.52 11.66 -10.44
N ALA A 140 7.04 11.00 -9.39
CA ALA A 140 7.85 10.61 -8.26
C ALA A 140 8.79 9.46 -8.60
N TRP A 141 8.33 8.42 -9.29
CA TRP A 141 9.04 7.13 -9.43
C TRP A 141 9.33 6.71 -10.89
N GLY A 142 8.88 7.46 -11.88
CA GLY A 142 9.05 7.16 -13.31
C GLY A 142 8.05 6.13 -13.84
N GLU A 143 8.34 5.56 -15.01
CA GLU A 143 7.49 4.54 -15.65
C GLU A 143 7.43 3.28 -14.76
N PRO A 144 6.22 2.74 -14.49
CA PRO A 144 6.06 1.49 -13.75
C PRO A 144 6.64 0.31 -14.52
N ASP A 145 7.15 -0.69 -13.80
CA ASP A 145 7.65 -1.92 -14.40
C ASP A 145 6.51 -2.76 -14.99
N ARG A 146 5.33 -2.71 -14.34
CA ARG A 146 4.12 -3.39 -14.78
C ARG A 146 2.91 -2.49 -14.58
N LYS A 147 1.93 -2.62 -15.47
CA LYS A 147 0.63 -1.96 -15.35
C LYS A 147 -0.46 -2.85 -15.93
N GLY A 148 -1.66 -2.74 -15.40
CA GLY A 148 -2.76 -3.59 -15.83
C GLY A 148 -4.11 -3.12 -15.30
N GLY A 149 -5.13 -3.92 -15.59
CA GLY A 149 -6.51 -3.56 -15.28
C GLY A 149 -7.02 -2.40 -16.14
N GLY A 150 -8.13 -1.79 -15.72
CA GLY A 150 -8.76 -0.66 -16.39
C GLY A 150 -9.49 -1.00 -17.70
N THR A 151 -9.10 -2.08 -18.39
CA THR A 151 -9.76 -2.53 -19.62
C THR A 151 -11.11 -3.18 -19.34
N GLY A 152 -12.16 -2.61 -19.93
CA GLY A 152 -13.54 -3.07 -19.77
C GLY A 152 -14.53 -2.03 -20.31
N PRO A 153 -15.84 -2.36 -20.35
CA PRO A 153 -16.87 -1.37 -20.64
C PRO A 153 -16.76 -0.20 -19.65
N ILE A 154 -17.08 1.03 -20.08
CA ILE A 154 -17.04 2.21 -19.20
C ILE A 154 -17.81 1.93 -17.89
N GLY A 155 -17.16 2.16 -16.75
CA GLY A 155 -17.71 1.89 -15.42
C GLY A 155 -17.76 0.41 -15.00
N ARG A 156 -17.18 -0.52 -15.79
CA ARG A 156 -17.12 -1.96 -15.49
C ARG A 156 -15.70 -2.51 -15.68
N GLY A 157 -15.32 -3.47 -14.84
CA GLY A 157 -14.00 -4.11 -14.89
C GLY A 157 -13.08 -3.67 -13.74
N PRO A 158 -11.91 -4.32 -13.62
CA PRO A 158 -10.93 -3.96 -12.60
C PRO A 158 -10.44 -2.53 -12.84
N ALA A 159 -10.11 -1.82 -11.78
CA ALA A 159 -9.45 -0.52 -11.92
C ALA A 159 -8.04 -0.68 -12.49
N ALA A 160 -7.50 0.39 -13.07
CA ALA A 160 -6.09 0.45 -13.45
C ALA A 160 -5.20 0.40 -12.22
N TRP A 161 -4.09 -0.32 -12.36
CA TRP A 161 -3.04 -0.42 -11.35
C TRP A 161 -1.65 -0.34 -11.98
N MET A 162 -0.69 0.16 -11.22
CA MET A 162 0.71 0.32 -11.61
C MET A 162 1.61 -0.28 -10.54
N GLU A 163 2.73 -0.88 -10.94
CA GLU A 163 3.66 -1.56 -10.03
C GLU A 163 5.11 -1.16 -10.33
N TRP A 164 5.88 -0.88 -9.28
CA TRP A 164 7.30 -0.55 -9.32
C TRP A 164 8.12 -1.48 -8.41
N SER A 165 9.31 -1.82 -8.87
CA SER A 165 10.39 -2.43 -8.10
C SER A 165 11.40 -1.35 -7.71
N LEU A 166 11.38 -0.97 -6.45
CA LEU A 166 12.20 0.11 -5.89
C LEU A 166 13.04 -0.42 -4.71
N ALA A 167 13.72 0.47 -4.00
CA ALA A 167 14.42 0.11 -2.78
C ALA A 167 14.22 1.14 -1.69
N LEU A 168 14.06 0.68 -0.46
CA LEU A 168 14.13 1.52 0.73
C LEU A 168 15.59 1.95 0.94
N PRO A 169 15.83 3.19 1.39
CA PRO A 169 17.18 3.61 1.72
C PRO A 169 17.75 2.80 2.89
N PRO A 170 19.09 2.72 3.02
CA PRO A 170 19.71 2.23 4.24
C PRO A 170 19.22 3.04 5.44
N ASP A 171 18.88 2.33 6.52
CA ASP A 171 18.52 2.87 7.81
C ASP A 171 19.14 2.00 8.90
N PRO A 172 20.34 2.35 9.39
CA PRO A 172 21.00 1.62 10.46
C PRO A 172 20.19 1.57 11.76
N SER A 173 19.32 2.55 12.02
CA SER A 173 18.49 2.58 13.22
C SER A 173 17.39 1.50 13.18
N ALA A 174 16.95 1.14 11.98
CA ALA A 174 16.06 0.03 11.71
C ALA A 174 16.79 -1.27 11.29
N GLY A 175 18.12 -1.33 11.44
CA GLY A 175 18.94 -2.49 11.08
C GLY A 175 19.14 -2.72 9.57
N ARG A 176 18.71 -1.78 8.71
CA ARG A 176 18.90 -1.82 7.25
C ARG A 176 20.25 -1.20 6.87
N HIS A 177 21.29 -2.00 6.72
CA HIS A 177 22.63 -1.50 6.36
C HIS A 177 22.84 -1.24 4.86
N ALA A 178 21.92 -1.72 4.02
CA ALA A 178 21.96 -1.58 2.57
C ALA A 178 20.57 -1.25 2.02
N PRO A 179 20.46 -0.72 0.79
CA PRO A 179 19.18 -0.53 0.16
C PRO A 179 18.39 -1.84 0.13
N THR A 180 17.15 -1.81 0.61
CA THR A 180 16.32 -3.01 0.74
C THR A 180 15.27 -3.00 -0.37
N PRO A 181 15.25 -3.99 -1.28
CA PRO A 181 14.26 -4.02 -2.35
C PRO A 181 12.83 -4.06 -1.79
N VAL A 182 11.93 -3.32 -2.43
CA VAL A 182 10.50 -3.28 -2.09
C VAL A 182 9.69 -3.21 -3.39
N GLN A 183 8.58 -3.94 -3.43
CA GLN A 183 7.59 -3.78 -4.48
C GLN A 183 6.48 -2.85 -4.01
N ILE A 184 6.07 -1.95 -4.89
CA ILE A 184 4.99 -1.02 -4.63
C ILE A 184 3.97 -1.16 -5.74
N MET A 185 2.73 -1.49 -5.39
CA MET A 185 1.60 -1.52 -6.31
C MET A 185 0.58 -0.46 -5.90
N VAL A 186 0.07 0.30 -6.87
CA VAL A 186 -0.94 1.33 -6.66
C VAL A 186 -2.15 0.98 -7.52
N GLU A 187 -3.29 0.71 -6.89
CA GLU A 187 -4.60 0.65 -7.54
C GLU A 187 -5.22 2.05 -7.56
N LEU A 188 -5.69 2.49 -8.72
CA LEU A 188 -6.34 3.78 -8.90
C LEU A 188 -7.86 3.67 -8.66
N GLY A 189 -8.46 4.75 -8.17
CA GLY A 189 -9.90 4.89 -7.94
C GLY A 189 -10.55 5.85 -8.93
N GLY A 190 -11.88 5.99 -8.81
CA GLY A 190 -12.65 6.92 -9.64
C GLY A 190 -12.98 6.42 -11.04
N GLU A 191 -13.63 7.27 -11.83
CA GLU A 191 -14.11 6.93 -13.18
C GLU A 191 -12.95 6.81 -14.19
N GLY A 192 -11.96 7.69 -14.11
CA GLY A 192 -10.78 7.68 -14.98
C GLY A 192 -9.88 6.46 -14.83
N ALA A 193 -10.02 5.70 -13.74
CA ALA A 193 -9.29 4.45 -13.54
C ALA A 193 -9.86 3.28 -14.35
N ARG A 194 -10.90 3.48 -15.18
CA ARG A 194 -11.60 2.42 -15.92
C ARG A 194 -11.98 2.88 -17.33
N GLY A 195 -12.07 1.93 -18.25
CA GLY A 195 -12.55 2.14 -19.61
C GLY A 195 -11.45 2.12 -20.68
N PRO A 196 -11.83 2.34 -21.95
CA PRO A 196 -10.93 2.15 -23.10
C PRO A 196 -9.78 3.16 -23.16
N ARG A 197 -9.92 4.30 -22.47
CA ARG A 197 -8.93 5.38 -22.40
C ARG A 197 -8.18 5.42 -21.07
N VAL A 198 -8.15 4.30 -20.34
CA VAL A 198 -7.63 4.31 -18.96
C VAL A 198 -6.20 4.81 -18.87
N TRP A 199 -5.32 4.53 -19.83
CA TRP A 199 -3.90 4.91 -19.77
C TRP A 199 -3.57 6.32 -20.29
N GLU A 200 -4.58 7.15 -20.54
CA GLU A 200 -4.38 8.56 -20.90
C GLU A 200 -4.12 9.43 -19.66
N SER A 201 -3.43 10.56 -19.84
CA SER A 201 -3.05 11.47 -18.75
C SER A 201 -4.25 12.12 -18.05
N ASP A 202 -5.33 12.38 -18.79
CA ASP A 202 -6.61 12.89 -18.28
C ASP A 202 -7.50 11.79 -17.65
N SER A 203 -7.02 10.55 -17.62
CA SER A 203 -7.73 9.36 -17.17
C SER A 203 -7.04 8.73 -15.95
N ALA A 204 -6.28 7.64 -16.05
CA ALA A 204 -5.50 7.10 -14.93
C ALA A 204 -4.52 8.14 -14.37
N GLY A 205 -3.93 8.99 -15.22
CA GLY A 205 -3.04 10.05 -14.76
C GLY A 205 -3.71 11.04 -13.80
N ALA A 206 -4.99 11.35 -14.00
CA ALA A 206 -5.76 12.24 -13.13
C ALA A 206 -6.51 11.50 -12.01
N SER A 207 -6.49 10.16 -12.04
CA SER A 207 -7.26 9.35 -11.10
C SER A 207 -6.56 9.28 -9.74
N PRO A 208 -7.29 9.48 -8.63
CA PRO A 208 -6.75 9.35 -7.29
C PRO A 208 -6.34 7.89 -7.04
N TRP A 209 -5.36 7.64 -6.18
CA TRP A 209 -5.14 6.27 -5.70
C TRP A 209 -6.27 5.82 -4.79
N LYS A 210 -6.51 4.52 -4.74
CA LYS A 210 -7.47 3.87 -3.86
C LYS A 210 -6.78 2.95 -2.87
N VAL A 211 -5.82 2.15 -3.35
CA VAL A 211 -5.02 1.26 -2.53
C VAL A 211 -3.57 1.42 -2.93
N ILE A 212 -2.67 1.48 -1.95
CA ILE A 212 -1.24 1.31 -2.16
C ILE A 212 -0.77 0.12 -1.34
N THR A 213 -0.06 -0.78 -2.00
CA THR A 213 0.48 -2.01 -1.42
C THR A 213 1.99 -1.91 -1.40
N PHE A 214 2.59 -2.16 -0.24
CA PHE A 214 4.03 -2.39 -0.08
C PHE A 214 4.26 -3.87 0.18
N SER A 215 5.11 -4.51 -0.60
CA SER A 215 5.39 -5.94 -0.44
C SER A 215 6.88 -6.25 -0.50
N LEU A 216 7.23 -7.38 0.11
CA LEU A 216 8.49 -8.03 -0.15
C LEU A 216 8.53 -8.43 -1.64
N PRO A 217 9.65 -8.25 -2.33
CA PRO A 217 9.81 -8.83 -3.66
C PRO A 217 9.58 -10.34 -3.59
N PRO A 218 9.07 -10.96 -4.67
CA PRO A 218 8.97 -12.40 -4.76
C PRO A 218 10.32 -13.01 -4.41
N SER A 219 10.30 -13.97 -3.49
CA SER A 219 11.44 -14.84 -3.26
C SER A 219 11.89 -15.34 -4.62
N GLN A 220 13.10 -14.98 -5.07
CA GLN A 220 13.65 -15.56 -6.28
C GLN A 220 13.82 -17.05 -6.00
N THR A 221 12.86 -17.86 -6.43
CA THR A 221 12.99 -19.31 -6.47
C THR A 221 14.03 -19.60 -7.54
N ASN A 222 15.27 -19.83 -7.11
CA ASN A 222 16.30 -20.46 -7.95
C ASN A 222 15.85 -21.86 -8.36
#